data_AF-A0A3A6FUL0-F1
#
_entry.id   AF-A0A3A6FUL0-F1
#
_cell.length_a   1.000
_cell.length_b   1.000
_cell.length_c   1.000
_cell.angle_alpha   90.00
_cell.angle_beta   90.00
_cell.angle_gamma   90.00
#
_symmetry.space_group_name_H-M   'P 1'
#
loop_
_entity.id
_entity.type
_entity.pdbx_description
1 polymer ?
#
loop_
_entity_poly.entity_id
_entity_poly.type
_entity_poly.pdbx_seq_one_letter_code
_entity_poly.pdbx_strand_id
1 'polypeptide(L)'
;YKNWIYDNRNRPMREIIKELNVKLIGHYRYYGVTWNFRKITTFLHRVQQFLFKAMNRRGCRRAYTWNGFVEMLKYYPLAKPKTYYCLY
;
A
#
# COMPACT_ATOMS: atom_id res chain seq x y z
N TYR A 1 2.18 10.01 1.66
CA TYR A 1 2.11 8.77 0.85
C TYR A 1 1.78 9.01 -0.61
N LYS A 2 0.74 9.80 -0.94
CA LYS A 2 0.35 10.10 -2.34
C LYS A 2 1.51 10.59 -3.22
N ASN A 3 2.19 11.68 -2.82
CA ASN A 3 3.30 12.26 -3.62
C ASN A 3 4.44 11.26 -3.80
N TRP A 4 4.87 10.59 -2.72
CA TRP A 4 5.93 9.57 -2.78
C TRP A 4 5.62 8.42 -3.77
N ILE A 5 4.36 7.98 -3.87
CA ILE A 5 3.95 6.96 -4.85
C ILE A 5 4.05 7.51 -6.29
N TYR A 6 3.71 8.78 -6.50
CA TYR A 6 3.84 9.43 -7.81
C TYR A 6 5.29 9.69 -8.22
N ASP A 7 6.18 9.97 -7.26
CA ASP A 7 7.60 10.22 -7.52
C ASP A 7 8.33 8.90 -7.84
N ASN A 8 7.99 7.82 -7.14
CA ASN A 8 8.57 6.48 -7.37
C ASN A 8 7.91 5.72 -8.51
N ARG A 9 7.10 6.41 -9.34
CA ARG A 9 6.37 5.81 -10.45
C ARG A 9 7.24 5.30 -11.59
N ASN A 10 8.56 5.44 -11.60
CA ASN A 10 9.40 4.88 -12.67
C ASN A 10 10.21 3.64 -12.24
N ARG A 11 10.19 3.27 -10.95
CA ARG A 11 10.99 2.15 -10.39
C ARG A 11 10.37 0.77 -10.63
N PRO A 12 11.09 -0.36 -10.57
CA PRO A 12 10.46 -1.67 -10.64
C PRO A 12 9.49 -1.90 -9.47
N MET A 13 8.40 -2.64 -9.72
CA MET A 13 7.29 -2.82 -8.77
C MET A 13 7.75 -3.45 -7.45
N ARG A 14 8.65 -4.42 -7.52
CA ARG A 14 9.22 -5.11 -6.37
C ARG A 14 9.88 -4.15 -5.38
N GLU A 15 10.61 -3.15 -5.88
CA GLU A 15 11.27 -2.15 -5.03
C GLU A 15 10.26 -1.21 -4.38
N ILE A 16 9.27 -0.74 -5.15
CA ILE A 16 8.21 0.12 -4.62
C ILE A 16 7.47 -0.58 -3.49
N ILE A 17 7.09 -1.85 -3.67
CA ILE A 17 6.38 -2.61 -2.64
C ILE A 17 7.27 -2.82 -1.42
N LYS A 18 8.57 -3.13 -1.61
CA LYS A 18 9.52 -3.29 -0.51
C LYS A 18 9.64 -2.02 0.34
N GLU A 19 9.86 -0.87 -0.29
CA GLU A 19 9.93 0.42 0.41
C GLU A 19 8.59 0.81 1.03
N LEU A 20 7.48 0.57 0.32
CA LEU A 20 6.15 0.84 0.82
C LEU A 20 5.83 0.00 2.07
N ASN A 21 6.24 -1.28 2.08
CA ASN A 21 6.08 -2.15 3.24
C ASN A 21 6.84 -1.62 4.46
N VAL A 22 8.07 -1.15 4.30
CA VAL A 22 8.83 -0.52 5.41
C VAL A 22 8.08 0.69 5.95
N LYS A 23 7.58 1.56 5.08
CA LYS A 23 6.80 2.75 5.48
C LYS A 23 5.46 2.40 6.13
N LEU A 24 4.79 1.35 5.67
CA LEU A 24 3.54 0.86 6.24
C LEU A 24 3.76 0.26 7.62
N ILE A 25 4.81 -0.55 7.79
CA ILE A 25 5.17 -1.14 9.10
C ILE A 25 5.46 -0.03 10.12
N GLY A 26 6.22 1.00 9.75
CA GLY A 26 6.46 2.16 10.61
C GLY A 26 5.16 2.87 11.01
N HIS A 27 4.25 3.07 10.04
CA HIS A 27 2.95 3.69 10.30
C HIS A 27 2.07 2.83 11.23
N TYR A 28 2.03 1.52 11.02
CA TYR A 28 1.27 0.61 11.88
C TYR A 28 1.85 0.55 13.28
N ARG A 29 3.17 0.60 13.46
CA ARG A 29 3.77 0.67 14.79
C ARG A 29 3.38 1.95 15.52
N TYR A 30 3.38 3.09 14.82
CA TYR A 30 3.05 4.38 15.43
C TYR A 30 1.55 4.53 15.74
N TYR A 31 0.68 4.07 14.84
CA TYR A 31 -0.78 4.29 14.94
C TYR A 31 -1.58 3.05 15.37
N GLY A 32 -0.93 1.89 15.53
CA GLY A 32 -1.51 0.56 15.78
C GLY A 32 -2.14 0.35 17.15
N VAL A 33 -2.97 1.29 17.56
CA VAL A 33 -3.78 1.26 18.77
C VAL A 33 -5.13 0.60 18.44
N THR A 34 -5.69 -0.20 19.36
CA THR A 34 -6.94 -0.98 19.16
C THR A 34 -8.08 -0.16 18.53
N TRP A 35 -8.32 1.06 19.01
CA TRP A 35 -9.40 1.92 18.51
C TRP A 35 -9.15 2.54 17.13
N ASN A 36 -7.91 2.51 16.63
CA ASN A 36 -7.54 3.06 15.33
C ASN A 36 -7.54 2.04 14.20
N PHE A 37 -7.84 0.75 14.48
CA PHE A 37 -7.77 -0.30 13.47
C PHE A 37 -8.60 0.01 12.21
N ARG A 38 -9.82 0.54 12.36
CA ARG A 38 -10.67 0.93 11.22
C ARG A 38 -10.00 1.96 10.31
N LYS A 39 -9.39 3.00 10.91
CA LYS A 39 -8.69 4.07 10.18
C LYS A 39 -7.45 3.53 9.45
N ILE A 40 -6.70 2.65 10.09
CA ILE A 40 -5.50 2.03 9.49
C ILE A 40 -5.89 1.14 8.30
N THR A 41 -6.96 0.36 8.43
CA THR A 41 -7.45 -0.48 7.33
C THR A 41 -7.93 0.38 6.15
N THR A 42 -8.69 1.46 6.40
CA THR A 42 -9.07 2.43 5.36
C THR A 42 -7.84 3.07 4.70
N PHE A 43 -6.79 3.35 5.48
CA PHE A 43 -5.55 3.88 4.95
C PHE A 43 -4.84 2.89 4.01
N LEU A 44 -4.75 1.61 4.36
CA LEU A 44 -4.22 0.57 3.47
C LEU A 44 -5.00 0.50 2.14
N HIS A 45 -6.34 0.54 2.19
CA HIS A 45 -7.16 0.54 0.97
C HIS A 45 -6.87 1.76 0.09
N ARG A 46 -6.71 2.96 0.67
CA ARG A 46 -6.33 4.17 -0.08
C ARG A 46 -4.96 4.02 -0.72
N VAL A 47 -3.99 3.44 -0.01
CA VAL A 47 -2.65 3.17 -0.56
C VAL A 47 -2.72 2.20 -1.75
N GLN A 48 -3.52 1.14 -1.66
CA GLN A 48 -3.76 0.21 -2.78
C GLN A 48 -4.37 0.92 -4.00
N GLN A 49 -5.36 1.78 -3.80
CA GLN A 49 -5.97 2.57 -4.87
C GLN A 49 -4.96 3.53 -5.54
N PHE A 50 -4.12 4.19 -4.75
CA PHE A 50 -3.07 5.06 -5.29
C PHE A 50 -2.03 4.28 -6.09
N LEU A 51 -1.63 3.10 -5.61
CA LEU A 51 -0.70 2.22 -6.30
C LEU A 51 -1.28 1.76 -7.64
N PHE A 52 -2.52 1.29 -7.65
CA PHE A 52 -3.25 0.91 -8.86
C PHE A 52 -3.34 2.07 -9.87
N LYS A 53 -3.66 3.28 -9.38
CA LYS A 53 -3.74 4.49 -10.21
C LYS A 53 -2.37 4.90 -10.77
N ALA A 54 -1.31 4.80 -9.99
CA ALA A 54 0.05 5.12 -10.43
C ALA A 54 0.54 4.12 -11.48
N MET A 55 0.25 2.83 -11.31
CA MET A 55 0.57 1.78 -12.29
C MET A 55 -0.14 2.00 -13.62
N ASN A 56 -1.44 2.26 -13.59
CA ASN A 56 -2.21 2.55 -14.81
C ASN A 56 -1.86 3.89 -15.47
N ARG A 57 -1.02 4.71 -14.82
CA ARG A 57 -0.48 5.98 -15.38
C ARG A 57 0.96 5.86 -15.91
N ARG A 58 1.64 4.71 -15.74
CA ARG A 58 3.02 4.50 -16.22
C ARG A 58 3.15 4.38 -17.74
N GLY A 59 2.09 3.95 -18.43
CA GLY A 59 2.12 3.71 -19.87
C GLY A 59 0.91 4.29 -20.58
N CYS A 60 0.92 4.23 -21.91
CA CYS A 60 -0.17 4.72 -22.76
C CYS A 60 -1.47 3.89 -22.68
N ARG A 61 -1.43 2.67 -22.15
CA ARG A 61 -2.59 1.78 -22.01
C ARG A 61 -2.79 1.43 -20.54
N ARG A 62 -4.06 1.33 -20.11
CA ARG A 62 -4.42 0.79 -18.78
C ARG A 62 -4.02 -0.69 -18.72
N ALA A 63 -2.77 -0.94 -18.36
CA ALA A 63 -2.17 -2.28 -18.43
C ALA A 63 -2.77 -3.25 -17.39
N TYR A 64 -3.28 -2.74 -16.27
CA TYR A 64 -3.79 -3.58 -15.18
C TYR A 64 -5.28 -3.38 -14.95
N THR A 65 -6.03 -4.49 -14.99
CA THR A 65 -7.36 -4.59 -14.38
C THR A 65 -7.24 -4.71 -12.87
N TRP A 66 -8.29 -4.36 -12.12
CA TRP A 66 -8.27 -4.49 -10.66
C TRP A 66 -8.00 -5.92 -10.20
N ASN A 67 -8.57 -6.91 -10.90
CA ASN A 67 -8.35 -8.33 -10.61
C ASN A 67 -6.89 -8.74 -10.80
N GLY A 68 -6.27 -8.35 -11.93
CA GLY A 68 -4.85 -8.63 -12.17
C GLY A 68 -3.94 -7.92 -11.16
N PHE A 69 -4.32 -6.74 -10.68
CA PHE A 69 -3.62 -6.07 -9.59
C PHE A 69 -3.72 -6.83 -8.26
N VAL A 70 -4.90 -7.35 -7.92
CA VAL A 70 -5.10 -8.16 -6.71
C VAL A 70 -4.32 -9.47 -6.79
N GLU A 71 -4.28 -10.13 -7.96
CA GLU A 71 -3.45 -11.31 -8.19
C GLU A 71 -1.95 -11.01 -8.03
N MET A 72 -1.49 -9.89 -8.59
CA MET A 72 -0.10 -9.45 -8.41
C MET A 72 0.24 -9.19 -6.93
N LEU A 73 -0.69 -8.62 -6.15
CA LEU A 73 -0.52 -8.45 -4.71
C LEU A 73 -0.41 -9.77 -3.94
N LYS A 74 -0.83 -10.92 -4.51
CA LYS A 74 -0.58 -12.23 -3.89
C LYS A 74 0.90 -12.60 -3.94
N TYR A 75 1.58 -12.27 -5.05
CA TYR A 75 3.02 -12.51 -5.22
C TYR A 75 3.87 -11.51 -4.43
N TYR A 76 3.41 -10.26 -4.33
CA TYR A 76 4.09 -9.21 -3.58
C TYR A 76 3.15 -8.63 -2.49
N PRO A 77 3.03 -9.32 -1.34
CA PRO A 77 2.07 -8.93 -0.31
C PRO A 77 2.44 -7.58 0.32
N LEU A 78 1.44 -6.72 0.44
CA LEU A 78 1.53 -5.51 1.24
C LEU A 78 1.47 -5.86 2.74
N ALA A 79 2.19 -5.10 3.56
CA ALA A 79 2.11 -5.21 4.99
C ALA A 79 0.65 -4.99 5.44
N LYS A 80 0.08 -5.99 6.10
CA LYS A 80 -1.25 -5.90 6.69
C LYS A 80 -1.18 -5.14 8.01
N PRO A 81 -2.20 -4.34 8.34
CA PRO A 81 -2.28 -3.68 9.62
C PRO A 81 -2.30 -4.73 10.74
N LYS A 82 -1.47 -4.50 11.75
CA LYS A 82 -1.48 -5.25 13.00
C LYS A 82 -1.76 -4.27 14.14
N THR A 83 -2.54 -4.71 15.11
CA THR A 83 -2.67 -3.99 16.39
C THR A 83 -1.39 -4.27 17.19
N TYR A 84 -0.68 -3.22 17.55
CA TYR A 84 0.56 -3.29 18.32
C TYR A 84 0.35 -2.94 19.79
N TYR A 85 -0.55 -1.99 20.06
CA TYR A 85 -0.87 -1.53 21.41
C TYR A 85 -2.32 -1.87 21.73
N CYS A 86 -2.50 -2.83 22.64
CA CYS A 86 -3.77 -3.08 23.29
C CYS A 86 -3.89 -2.13 24.48
N LEU A 87 -4.94 -1.29 24.51
CA LEU A 87 -5.21 -0.38 25.64
C LEU A 87 -6.15 -1.01 26.68
N TYR A 88 -6.07 -2.33 26.85
CA TYR A 88 -6.84 -3.11 27.83
C TYR A 88 -5.90 -4.07 28.54
#